data_AF-A0A932X351-F1
#
_entry.id   AF-A0A932X351-F1
#
_cell.length_a   1.000
_cell.length_b   1.000
_cell.length_c   1.000
_cell.angle_alpha   90.00
_cell.angle_beta   90.00
_cell.angle_gamma   90.00
#
_symmetry.space_group_name_H-M   'P 1'
#
loop_
_entity.id
_entity.type
_entity.pdbx_description
1 polymer ?
#
loop_
_entity_poly.entity_id
_entity_poly.type
_entity_poly.pdbx_seq_one_letter_code
_entity_poly.pdbx_strand_id
1 'polypeptide(L)'
;MTIRDLYQFAIEQGMERDPRGPEELRRQMREAREEYEGLDGKERAGFDAERFTNPFGDTRLVYGDPETPVRRLVCGIDITVGEVLLADALRHHGRPVDLVLGHHTSGIAGALGSRRDTIWPQVRMLTDFGVPAHKAEKLIRKGAEGQQRSVNAPVNQVAEALGLPLMTIHSPADAFLRQEGARALREEGLRTVGDLVAYCDSLPEVRWLIERGKGTEVAVGDRRDPLGKVYFCFYGGWNPTPEVFEAICEAGCGTLWVVATSEPLNEVARKRRVSVVVIPHYPADNFGLNRLFDAAMERFGDFDIVPTSNYVRIRRPGREG
;
A
#
# COMPACT_ATOMS: atom_id res chain seq x y z
N MET A 1 -1.57 -17.79 15.67
CA MET A 1 -1.64 -16.33 15.90
C MET A 1 -3.06 -15.90 16.14
N THR A 2 -3.27 -14.83 16.90
CA THR A 2 -4.55 -14.09 16.98
C THR A 2 -4.62 -13.00 15.90
N ILE A 3 -5.78 -12.36 15.77
CA ILE A 3 -5.94 -11.14 14.97
C ILE A 3 -4.97 -10.05 15.44
N ARG A 4 -4.82 -9.87 16.76
CA ARG A 4 -3.90 -8.90 17.36
C ARG A 4 -2.47 -9.16 16.94
N ASP A 5 -2.02 -10.41 16.97
CA ASP A 5 -0.65 -10.78 16.60
C ASP A 5 -0.34 -10.35 15.15
N LEU A 6 -1.22 -10.69 14.20
CA LEU A 6 -1.06 -10.32 12.79
C LEU A 6 -1.10 -8.80 12.60
N TYR A 7 -2.02 -8.13 13.30
CA TYR A 7 -2.19 -6.69 13.23
C TYR A 7 -0.96 -5.92 13.71
N GLN A 8 -0.47 -6.27 14.89
CA GLN A 8 0.74 -5.66 15.47
C GLN A 8 1.97 -5.99 14.63
N PHE A 9 2.09 -7.22 14.15
CA PHE A 9 3.15 -7.61 13.24
C PHE A 9 3.18 -6.77 11.97
N ALA A 10 2.02 -6.55 11.34
CA ALA A 10 1.94 -5.71 10.15
C ALA A 10 2.41 -4.28 10.43
N ILE A 11 1.95 -3.66 11.53
CA ILE A 11 2.39 -2.32 11.94
C ILE A 11 3.91 -2.29 12.18
N GLU A 12 4.46 -3.26 12.92
CA GLU A 12 5.90 -3.39 13.17
C GLU A 12 6.69 -3.46 11.85
N GLN A 13 6.27 -4.33 10.93
CA GLN A 13 6.92 -4.49 9.63
C GLN A 13 6.83 -3.22 8.78
N GLY A 14 5.70 -2.51 8.81
CA GLY A 14 5.56 -1.22 8.14
C GLY A 14 6.49 -0.15 8.71
N MET A 15 6.55 -0.02 10.04
CA MET A 15 7.39 0.97 10.73
C MET A 15 8.89 0.72 10.48
N GLU A 16 9.32 -0.53 10.46
CA GLU A 16 10.71 -0.92 10.16
C GLU A 16 11.14 -0.52 8.74
N ARG A 17 10.20 -0.52 7.78
CA ARG A 17 10.48 -0.34 6.34
C ARG A 17 10.18 1.06 5.83
N ASP A 18 9.55 1.89 6.65
CA ASP A 18 9.14 3.23 6.29
C ASP A 18 10.36 4.10 5.94
N PRO A 19 10.37 4.80 4.78
CA PRO A 19 11.49 5.65 4.36
C PRO A 19 11.86 6.73 5.38
N ARG A 20 10.90 7.17 6.19
CA ARG A 20 11.09 8.24 7.17
C ARG A 20 11.99 7.82 8.33
N GLY A 21 11.98 6.53 8.68
CA GLY A 21 12.71 5.99 9.82
C GLY A 21 12.02 6.21 11.17
N PRO A 22 12.52 5.55 12.23
CA PRO A 22 11.81 5.43 13.50
C PRO A 22 11.66 6.75 14.26
N GLU A 23 12.61 7.68 14.13
CA GLU A 23 12.54 8.99 14.82
C GLU A 23 11.38 9.84 14.32
N GLU A 24 11.22 9.88 13.00
CA GLU A 24 10.16 10.63 12.33
C GLU A 24 8.78 10.02 12.59
N LEU A 25 8.67 8.70 12.56
CA LEU A 25 7.43 8.01 12.95
C LEU A 25 7.04 8.30 14.40
N ARG A 26 8.01 8.29 15.33
CA ARG A 26 7.77 8.68 16.72
C ARG A 26 7.36 10.14 16.83
N ARG A 27 7.90 11.03 16.00
CA ARG A 27 7.48 12.44 15.94
C ARG A 27 6.02 12.55 15.52
N GLN A 28 5.62 11.91 14.41
CA GLN A 28 4.22 11.88 13.96
C GLN A 28 3.26 11.43 15.06
N MET A 29 3.60 10.36 15.80
CA MET A 29 2.75 9.87 16.89
C MET A 29 2.71 10.81 18.11
N ARG A 30 3.77 11.58 18.37
CA ARG A 30 3.77 12.63 19.41
C ARG A 30 2.90 13.82 18.99
N GLU A 31 3.05 14.29 17.77
CA GLU A 31 2.24 15.37 17.19
C GLU A 31 0.74 15.01 17.22
N ALA A 32 0.39 13.74 16.97
CA ALA A 32 -0.99 13.27 17.11
C ALA A 32 -1.52 13.38 18.56
N ARG A 33 -0.67 13.16 19.58
CA ARG A 33 -1.04 13.32 20.99
C ARG A 33 -1.23 14.79 21.35
N GLU A 34 -0.32 15.64 20.90
CA GLU A 34 -0.41 17.09 21.08
C GLU A 34 -1.66 17.66 20.40
N GLU A 35 -1.98 17.19 19.19
CA GLU A 35 -3.23 17.50 18.49
C GLU A 35 -4.43 17.15 19.38
N TYR A 36 -4.50 15.90 19.87
CA TYR A 36 -5.60 15.44 20.72
C TYR A 36 -5.77 16.23 22.03
N GLU A 37 -4.66 16.62 22.67
CA GLU A 37 -4.69 17.42 23.90
C GLU A 37 -5.27 18.82 23.69
N GLY A 38 -5.12 19.37 22.48
CA GLY A 38 -5.70 20.66 22.07
C GLY A 38 -7.16 20.60 21.63
N LEU A 39 -7.75 19.41 21.45
CA LEU A 39 -9.14 19.25 21.03
C LEU A 39 -10.12 19.31 22.22
N ASP A 40 -11.30 19.88 21.97
CA ASP A 40 -12.41 19.90 22.93
C ASP A 40 -13.69 19.24 22.38
N GLY A 41 -14.66 19.04 23.28
CA GLY A 41 -16.03 18.64 22.95
C GLY A 41 -16.15 17.51 21.91
N LYS A 42 -16.76 17.85 20.77
CA LYS A 42 -17.07 16.90 19.69
C LYS A 42 -15.84 16.48 18.88
N GLU A 43 -14.85 17.35 18.74
CA GLU A 43 -13.65 17.06 17.96
C GLU A 43 -12.81 15.99 18.64
N ARG A 44 -12.66 16.11 19.96
CA ARG A 44 -11.97 15.11 20.78
C ARG A 44 -12.64 13.73 20.75
N ALA A 45 -13.98 13.69 20.69
CA ALA A 45 -14.75 12.45 20.61
C ALA A 45 -14.60 11.73 19.25
N GLY A 46 -14.36 12.48 18.17
CA GLY A 46 -14.13 11.94 16.83
C GLY A 46 -12.65 11.67 16.49
N PHE A 47 -11.75 11.89 17.44
CA PHE A 47 -10.33 11.69 17.25
C PHE A 47 -9.95 10.20 17.27
N ASP A 48 -9.06 9.81 16.37
CA ASP A 48 -8.53 8.45 16.30
C ASP A 48 -7.37 8.28 17.28
N ALA A 49 -7.67 7.80 18.49
CA ALA A 49 -6.67 7.55 19.51
C ALA A 49 -5.64 6.47 19.10
N GLU A 50 -5.90 5.67 18.06
CA GLU A 50 -4.94 4.66 17.61
C GLU A 50 -3.71 5.30 16.94
N ARG A 51 -3.82 6.54 16.45
CA ARG A 51 -2.70 7.33 15.88
C ARG A 51 -1.55 7.54 16.86
N PHE A 52 -1.78 7.30 18.15
CA PHE A 52 -0.79 7.37 19.20
C PHE A 52 0.24 6.22 19.19
N THR A 53 -0.11 5.11 18.54
CA THR A 53 0.68 3.87 18.49
C THR A 53 0.77 3.28 17.09
N ASN A 54 -0.10 3.70 16.17
CA ASN A 54 -0.14 3.24 14.79
C ASN A 54 -0.08 4.44 13.83
N PRO A 55 1.05 4.67 13.13
CA PRO A 55 1.20 5.79 12.22
C PRO A 55 0.47 5.59 10.87
N PHE A 56 -0.10 4.40 10.62
CA PHE A 56 -0.72 4.03 9.34
C PHE A 56 -2.23 4.10 9.44
N GLY A 57 -2.84 5.23 9.08
CA GLY A 57 -4.30 5.43 9.12
C GLY A 57 -5.12 4.50 8.22
N ASP A 58 -4.46 3.81 7.30
CA ASP A 58 -5.03 2.89 6.31
C ASP A 58 -4.94 1.41 6.71
N THR A 59 -4.42 1.11 7.90
CA THR A 59 -4.26 -0.25 8.43
C THR A 59 -5.00 -0.35 9.74
N ARG A 60 -6.14 -1.04 9.77
CA ARG A 60 -7.04 -1.09 10.93
C ARG A 60 -7.66 -2.46 11.14
N LEU A 61 -7.82 -2.87 12.40
CA LEU A 61 -8.86 -3.83 12.76
C LEU A 61 -10.19 -3.08 12.77
N VAL A 62 -10.99 -3.28 11.73
CA VAL A 62 -12.23 -2.53 11.49
C VAL A 62 -13.35 -3.04 12.38
N TYR A 63 -13.44 -4.37 12.52
CA TYR A 63 -14.42 -5.05 13.36
C TYR A 63 -13.89 -6.43 13.77
N GLY A 64 -14.32 -6.90 14.94
CA GLY A 64 -14.01 -8.24 15.46
C GLY A 64 -13.21 -8.20 16.76
N ASP A 65 -13.18 -9.35 17.45
CA ASP A 65 -12.39 -9.52 18.67
C ASP A 65 -10.91 -9.71 18.31
N PRO A 66 -9.99 -8.83 18.76
CA PRO A 66 -8.56 -8.97 18.50
C PRO A 66 -7.96 -10.28 19.02
N GLU A 67 -8.59 -10.94 19.99
CA GLU A 67 -8.12 -12.21 20.54
C GLU A 67 -8.57 -13.44 19.72
N THR A 68 -9.35 -13.24 18.65
CA THR A 68 -9.81 -14.33 17.77
C THR A 68 -8.60 -15.07 17.16
N PRO A 69 -8.47 -16.40 17.34
CA PRO A 69 -7.44 -17.18 16.68
C PRO A 69 -7.64 -17.20 15.16
N VAL A 70 -6.60 -16.92 14.39
CA VAL A 70 -6.66 -16.93 12.93
C VAL A 70 -5.97 -18.19 12.40
N ARG A 71 -6.74 -19.07 11.77
CA ARG A 71 -6.26 -20.26 11.04
C ARG A 71 -6.53 -20.16 9.55
N ARG A 72 -7.65 -19.54 9.15
CA ARG A 72 -7.97 -19.23 7.75
C ARG A 72 -8.46 -17.80 7.65
N LEU A 73 -7.93 -17.06 6.67
CA LEU A 73 -8.47 -15.78 6.27
C LEU A 73 -8.88 -15.76 4.80
N VAL A 74 -9.86 -14.91 4.47
CA VAL A 74 -10.14 -14.49 3.09
C VAL A 74 -9.35 -13.21 2.85
N CYS A 75 -8.59 -13.15 1.76
CA CYS A 75 -7.81 -11.96 1.39
C CYS A 75 -8.16 -11.49 -0.01
N GLY A 76 -8.34 -10.17 -0.15
CA GLY A 76 -8.57 -9.51 -1.43
C GLY A 76 -7.93 -8.13 -1.48
N ILE A 77 -7.70 -7.62 -2.70
CA ILE A 77 -7.24 -6.24 -2.88
C ILE A 77 -8.39 -5.28 -2.62
N ASP A 78 -9.52 -5.47 -3.32
CA ASP A 78 -10.72 -4.63 -3.20
C ASP A 78 -11.85 -5.41 -2.51
N ILE A 79 -11.95 -5.37 -1.19
CA ILE A 79 -13.03 -6.04 -0.47
C ILE A 79 -14.32 -5.22 -0.57
N THR A 80 -15.38 -5.87 -1.05
CA THR A 80 -16.75 -5.36 -1.04
C THR A 80 -17.66 -6.27 -0.21
N VAL A 81 -18.95 -5.95 -0.16
CA VAL A 81 -19.96 -6.81 0.47
C VAL A 81 -19.92 -8.24 -0.12
N GLY A 82 -19.62 -8.39 -1.40
CA GLY A 82 -19.54 -9.70 -2.06
C GLY A 82 -18.51 -10.64 -1.44
N GLU A 83 -17.31 -10.12 -1.12
CA GLU A 83 -16.25 -10.91 -0.51
C GLU A 83 -16.54 -11.27 0.95
N VAL A 84 -17.26 -10.40 1.68
CA VAL A 84 -17.73 -10.72 3.04
C VAL A 84 -18.78 -11.84 3.00
N LEU A 85 -19.72 -11.78 2.05
CA LEU A 85 -20.72 -12.84 1.85
C LEU A 85 -20.08 -14.15 1.37
N LEU A 86 -19.01 -14.09 0.56
CA LEU A 86 -18.22 -15.26 0.19
C LEU A 86 -17.60 -15.91 1.42
N ALA A 87 -17.00 -15.13 2.33
CA ALA A 87 -16.41 -15.66 3.56
C ALA A 87 -17.45 -16.37 4.42
N ASP A 88 -18.65 -15.82 4.53
CA ASP A 88 -19.76 -16.43 5.27
C ASP A 88 -20.28 -17.71 4.60
N ALA A 89 -20.47 -17.69 3.28
CA ALA A 89 -20.86 -18.88 2.53
C ALA A 89 -19.85 -20.01 2.71
N LEU A 90 -18.54 -19.71 2.72
CA LEU A 90 -17.49 -20.70 3.00
C LEU A 90 -17.64 -21.30 4.41
N ARG A 91 -17.92 -20.49 5.44
CA ARG A 91 -18.20 -20.98 6.80
C ARG A 91 -19.36 -21.96 6.82
N HIS A 92 -20.46 -21.63 6.13
CA HIS A 92 -21.63 -22.50 6.00
C HIS A 92 -21.36 -23.79 5.21
N HIS A 93 -20.39 -23.77 4.29
CA HIS A 93 -19.93 -24.95 3.54
C HIS A 93 -18.80 -25.73 4.24
N GLY A 94 -18.65 -25.59 5.56
CA GLY A 94 -17.68 -26.36 6.34
C GLY A 94 -16.22 -25.92 6.13
N ARG A 95 -15.99 -24.76 5.51
CA ARG A 95 -14.68 -24.13 5.34
C ARG A 95 -14.61 -22.91 6.26
N PRO A 96 -14.26 -23.09 7.55
CA PRO A 96 -14.25 -21.97 8.52
C PRO A 96 -13.33 -20.86 8.05
N VAL A 97 -13.78 -19.61 8.16
CA VAL A 97 -13.04 -18.38 7.90
C VAL A 97 -13.07 -17.55 9.18
N ASP A 98 -11.90 -17.15 9.66
CA ASP A 98 -11.72 -16.47 10.95
C ASP A 98 -11.53 -14.96 10.77
N LEU A 99 -11.14 -14.51 9.57
CA LEU A 99 -10.84 -13.11 9.26
C LEU A 99 -11.08 -12.81 7.77
N VAL A 100 -11.67 -11.66 7.47
CA VAL A 100 -11.65 -11.04 6.14
C VAL A 100 -10.62 -9.91 6.15
N LEU A 101 -9.71 -9.92 5.17
CA LEU A 101 -8.63 -8.96 5.05
C LEU A 101 -8.66 -8.26 3.69
N GLY A 102 -8.76 -6.93 3.70
CA GLY A 102 -8.65 -6.09 2.51
C GLY A 102 -7.33 -5.33 2.43
N HIS A 103 -6.80 -5.16 1.22
CA HIS A 103 -5.69 -4.23 0.98
C HIS A 103 -6.20 -2.79 0.94
N HIS A 104 -7.08 -2.48 -0.02
CA HIS A 104 -7.62 -1.15 -0.19
C HIS A 104 -8.69 -0.82 0.84
N THR A 105 -8.62 0.42 1.33
CA THR A 105 -9.51 0.98 2.36
C THR A 105 -10.69 1.73 1.76
N SER A 106 -10.70 1.97 0.45
CA SER A 106 -11.71 2.74 -0.28
C SER A 106 -13.14 2.19 -0.10
N GLY A 107 -13.28 0.87 0.04
CA GLY A 107 -14.54 0.17 0.31
C GLY A 107 -14.84 -0.11 1.79
N ILE A 108 -13.85 0.05 2.69
CA ILE A 108 -13.94 -0.34 4.11
C ILE A 108 -13.73 0.90 4.98
N ALA A 109 -14.82 1.44 5.54
CA ALA A 109 -14.81 2.68 6.33
C ALA A 109 -14.01 2.65 7.64
N GLY A 110 -13.60 1.47 8.13
CA GLY A 110 -12.87 1.39 9.41
C GLY A 110 -11.41 1.79 9.31
N ALA A 111 -10.80 1.71 8.13
CA ALA A 111 -9.55 2.39 7.87
C ALA A 111 -9.88 3.87 7.73
N LEU A 112 -9.55 4.65 8.76
CA LEU A 112 -9.88 6.06 8.88
C LEU A 112 -9.21 6.94 7.83
N GLY A 113 -8.69 6.36 6.73
CA GLY A 113 -8.67 6.93 5.39
C GLY A 113 -8.03 8.30 5.35
N SER A 114 -7.17 8.54 6.32
CA SER A 114 -6.49 9.78 6.52
C SER A 114 -5.34 9.67 5.57
N ARG A 115 -5.62 9.94 4.29
CA ARG A 115 -4.56 10.21 3.32
C ARG A 115 -3.58 11.24 3.90
N ARG A 116 -4.04 12.10 4.83
CA ARG A 116 -3.17 12.92 5.68
C ARG A 116 -2.12 12.11 6.45
N ASP A 117 -2.45 10.98 7.08
CA ASP A 117 -1.47 10.18 7.84
C ASP A 117 -0.52 9.36 6.95
N THR A 118 -0.94 9.03 5.72
CA THR A 118 -0.18 8.11 4.84
C THR A 118 0.56 8.81 3.69
N ILE A 119 0.28 10.09 3.41
CA ILE A 119 0.95 10.85 2.33
C ILE A 119 2.29 11.44 2.75
N TRP A 120 2.54 11.67 4.04
CA TRP A 120 3.80 12.29 4.52
C TRP A 120 5.09 11.53 4.17
N PRO A 121 5.13 10.18 4.07
CA PRO A 121 6.26 9.48 3.47
C PRO A 121 6.71 10.03 2.11
N GLN A 122 5.80 10.59 1.32
CA GLN A 122 6.12 11.19 0.02
C GLN A 122 7.10 12.35 0.15
N VAL A 123 7.05 13.13 1.23
CA VAL A 123 8.04 14.20 1.46
C VAL A 123 9.44 13.61 1.51
N ARG A 124 9.62 12.52 2.28
CA ARG A 124 10.90 11.83 2.39
C ARG A 124 11.33 11.20 1.06
N MET A 125 10.41 10.55 0.35
CA MET A 125 10.70 9.93 -0.95
C MET A 125 11.14 10.97 -1.99
N LEU A 126 10.48 12.13 -2.03
CA LEU A 126 10.86 13.25 -2.90
C LEU A 126 12.22 13.83 -2.52
N THR A 127 12.50 14.00 -1.23
CA THR A 127 13.79 14.53 -0.78
C THR A 127 14.94 13.58 -1.03
N ASP A 128 14.75 12.28 -0.79
CA ASP A 128 15.74 11.24 -1.09
C ASP A 128 16.03 11.18 -2.60
N PHE A 129 15.02 11.50 -3.42
CA PHE A 129 15.20 11.64 -4.86
C PHE A 129 15.93 12.93 -5.28
N GLY A 130 15.99 13.95 -4.43
CA GLY A 130 16.70 15.21 -4.71
C GLY A 130 15.80 16.43 -4.91
N VAL A 131 14.50 16.33 -4.65
CA VAL A 131 13.62 17.51 -4.58
C VAL A 131 13.91 18.26 -3.27
N PRO A 132 14.11 19.60 -3.26
CA PRO A 132 14.37 20.34 -2.03
C PRO A 132 13.26 20.16 -0.99
N ALA A 133 13.62 19.92 0.28
CA ALA A 133 12.68 19.59 1.36
C ALA A 133 11.52 20.58 1.50
N HIS A 134 11.82 21.88 1.50
CA HIS A 134 10.79 22.93 1.59
C HIS A 134 9.80 22.92 0.41
N LYS A 135 10.23 22.46 -0.78
CA LYS A 135 9.38 22.34 -1.97
C LYS A 135 8.55 21.06 -1.88
N ALA A 136 9.17 19.94 -1.53
CA ALA A 136 8.49 18.66 -1.33
C ALA A 136 7.36 18.79 -0.30
N GLU A 137 7.63 19.40 0.86
CA GLU A 137 6.64 19.57 1.92
C GLU A 137 5.43 20.41 1.47
N LYS A 138 5.66 21.54 0.79
CA LYS A 138 4.58 22.40 0.29
C LYS A 138 3.71 21.70 -0.76
N LEU A 139 4.34 20.95 -1.67
CA LEU A 139 3.63 20.21 -2.71
C LEU A 139 2.77 19.08 -2.13
N ILE A 140 3.32 18.32 -1.17
CA ILE A 140 2.58 17.24 -0.50
C ILE A 140 1.46 17.79 0.37
N ARG A 141 1.70 18.87 1.12
CA ARG A 141 0.67 19.52 1.93
C ARG A 141 -0.53 19.95 1.08
N LYS A 142 -0.28 20.61 -0.06
CA LYS A 142 -1.32 20.97 -1.03
C LYS A 142 -2.05 19.74 -1.57
N GLY A 143 -1.34 18.65 -1.83
CA GLY A 143 -1.92 17.36 -2.24
C GLY A 143 -2.82 16.70 -1.18
N ALA A 144 -2.60 17.01 0.10
CA ALA A 144 -3.37 16.51 1.23
C ALA A 144 -4.60 17.37 1.59
N GLU A 145 -4.69 18.60 1.06
CA GLU A 145 -5.80 19.50 1.29
C GLU A 145 -7.11 18.96 0.69
N GLY A 146 -8.24 19.20 1.38
CA GLY A 146 -9.58 18.80 0.92
C GLY A 146 -9.90 17.30 0.95
N GLN A 147 -8.94 16.44 1.31
CA GLN A 147 -9.18 15.01 1.40
C GLN A 147 -9.92 14.66 2.69
N GLN A 148 -11.13 14.12 2.52
CA GLN A 148 -12.01 13.66 3.59
C GLN A 148 -11.76 12.17 3.89
N ARG A 149 -12.07 11.75 5.12
CA ARG A 149 -12.10 10.32 5.47
C ARG A 149 -13.18 9.63 4.62
N SER A 150 -12.90 8.42 4.15
CA SER A 150 -13.95 7.59 3.53
C SER A 150 -14.98 7.22 4.59
N VAL A 151 -16.27 7.35 4.27
CA VAL A 151 -17.40 7.02 5.17
C VAL A 151 -18.25 5.88 4.62
N ASN A 152 -17.65 4.96 3.87
CA ASN A 152 -18.33 3.83 3.25
C ASN A 152 -18.54 2.64 4.23
N ALA A 153 -19.56 2.75 5.10
CA ALA A 153 -19.85 1.78 6.16
C ALA A 153 -20.54 0.45 5.78
N PRO A 154 -21.20 0.24 4.62
CA PRO A 154 -21.94 -1.00 4.32
C PRO A 154 -21.12 -2.28 4.50
N VAL A 155 -19.85 -2.30 4.09
CA VAL A 155 -18.98 -3.48 4.25
C VAL A 155 -18.78 -3.80 5.74
N ASN A 156 -18.53 -2.79 6.57
CA ASN A 156 -18.41 -2.94 8.02
C ASN A 156 -19.70 -3.48 8.63
N GLN A 157 -20.85 -2.90 8.27
CA GLN A 157 -22.16 -3.30 8.79
C GLN A 157 -22.51 -4.75 8.46
N VAL A 158 -22.17 -5.21 7.25
CA VAL A 158 -22.38 -6.62 6.86
C VAL A 158 -21.44 -7.54 7.63
N ALA A 159 -20.16 -7.18 7.78
CA ALA A 159 -19.20 -7.94 8.57
C ALA A 159 -19.66 -8.06 10.05
N GLU A 160 -20.14 -6.95 10.62
CA GLU A 160 -20.76 -6.88 11.96
C GLU A 160 -21.97 -7.81 12.08
N ALA A 161 -22.90 -7.75 11.13
CA ALA A 161 -24.11 -8.56 11.15
C ALA A 161 -23.83 -10.08 11.08
N LEU A 162 -22.74 -10.46 10.40
CA LEU A 162 -22.33 -11.86 10.23
C LEU A 162 -21.35 -12.35 11.31
N GLY A 163 -20.94 -11.45 12.22
CA GLY A 163 -19.91 -11.73 13.22
C GLY A 163 -18.58 -12.15 12.59
N LEU A 164 -18.23 -11.55 11.45
CA LEU A 164 -17.00 -11.81 10.70
C LEU A 164 -15.97 -10.72 10.97
N PRO A 165 -14.84 -11.03 11.62
CA PRO A 165 -13.78 -10.04 11.78
C PRO A 165 -13.30 -9.48 10.43
N LEU A 166 -13.03 -8.17 10.40
CA LEU A 166 -12.64 -7.42 9.22
C LEU A 166 -11.40 -6.58 9.55
N MET A 167 -10.34 -6.72 8.76
CA MET A 167 -9.09 -5.97 8.89
C MET A 167 -8.65 -5.39 7.55
N THR A 168 -7.94 -4.26 7.59
CA THR A 168 -7.19 -3.74 6.44
C THR A 168 -5.69 -3.73 6.71
N ILE A 169 -4.90 -4.05 5.68
CA ILE A 169 -3.45 -3.84 5.68
C ILE A 169 -3.04 -3.23 4.35
N HIS A 170 -2.69 -1.94 4.39
CA HIS A 170 -2.34 -1.17 3.20
C HIS A 170 -0.88 -0.71 3.23
N SER A 171 -0.57 0.42 3.89
CA SER A 171 0.79 0.96 3.95
C SER A 171 1.84 -0.09 4.34
N PRO A 172 1.67 -0.93 5.38
CA PRO A 172 2.67 -1.95 5.68
C PRO A 172 2.97 -2.94 4.54
N ALA A 173 1.96 -3.30 3.73
CA ALA A 173 2.16 -4.15 2.55
C ALA A 173 2.90 -3.38 1.45
N ASP A 174 2.50 -2.13 1.18
CA ASP A 174 3.19 -1.24 0.23
C ASP A 174 4.66 -1.03 0.57
N ALA A 175 5.00 -0.98 1.88
CA ALA A 175 6.37 -0.80 2.32
C ALA A 175 7.29 -1.95 1.84
N PHE A 176 6.78 -3.19 1.74
CA PHE A 176 7.51 -4.31 1.14
C PHE A 176 7.74 -4.10 -0.37
N LEU A 177 6.71 -3.66 -1.11
CA LEU A 177 6.85 -3.36 -2.54
C LEU A 177 7.85 -2.22 -2.79
N ARG A 178 7.80 -1.16 -1.99
CA ARG A 178 8.77 -0.05 -2.04
C ARG A 178 10.20 -0.53 -1.81
N GLN A 179 10.41 -1.42 -0.84
CA GLN A 179 11.74 -1.98 -0.60
C GLN A 179 12.22 -2.82 -1.78
N GLU A 180 11.33 -3.59 -2.39
CA GLU A 180 11.67 -4.35 -3.60
C GLU A 180 12.00 -3.44 -4.77
N GLY A 181 11.23 -2.37 -5.00
CA GLY A 181 11.56 -1.38 -6.04
C GLY A 181 12.93 -0.76 -5.82
N ALA A 182 13.27 -0.40 -4.57
CA ALA A 182 14.58 0.12 -4.22
C ALA A 182 15.70 -0.91 -4.45
N ARG A 183 15.45 -2.18 -4.11
CA ARG A 183 16.37 -3.30 -4.33
C ARG A 183 16.61 -3.52 -5.81
N ALA A 184 15.54 -3.62 -6.60
CA ALA A 184 15.57 -3.88 -8.03
C ALA A 184 16.47 -2.87 -8.77
N LEU A 185 16.27 -1.59 -8.48
CA LEU A 185 17.05 -0.51 -9.09
C LEU A 185 18.54 -0.53 -8.70
N ARG A 186 18.92 -1.15 -7.59
CA ARG A 186 20.32 -1.30 -7.17
C ARG A 186 20.98 -2.57 -7.69
N GLU A 187 20.24 -3.67 -7.75
CA GLU A 187 20.81 -5.02 -7.86
C GLU A 187 20.61 -5.65 -9.25
N GLU A 188 19.54 -5.31 -9.97
CA GLU A 188 19.16 -6.02 -11.21
C GLU A 188 19.90 -5.50 -12.45
N GLY A 189 20.71 -4.45 -12.30
CA GLY A 189 21.53 -3.92 -13.39
C GLY A 189 20.75 -3.35 -14.57
N LEU A 190 19.52 -2.86 -14.34
CA LEU A 190 18.59 -2.34 -15.34
C LEU A 190 19.19 -1.12 -16.06
N ARG A 191 19.21 -1.11 -17.40
CA ARG A 191 19.82 -0.03 -18.21
C ARG A 191 18.82 0.70 -19.09
N THR A 192 17.75 0.03 -19.49
CA THR A 192 16.71 0.55 -20.38
C THR A 192 15.33 0.44 -19.76
N VAL A 193 14.38 1.20 -20.30
CA VAL A 193 12.95 1.04 -19.97
C VAL A 193 12.49 -0.40 -20.22
N GLY A 194 13.00 -1.05 -21.28
CA GLY A 194 12.73 -2.44 -21.59
C GLY A 194 13.22 -3.42 -20.53
N ASP A 195 14.39 -3.17 -19.92
CA ASP A 195 14.89 -3.99 -18.82
C ASP A 195 13.98 -3.90 -17.60
N LEU A 196 13.49 -2.69 -17.27
CA LEU A 196 12.53 -2.50 -16.17
C LEU A 196 11.21 -3.21 -16.44
N VAL A 197 10.70 -3.16 -17.67
CA VAL A 197 9.51 -3.91 -18.07
C VAL A 197 9.73 -5.42 -17.93
N ALA A 198 10.85 -5.94 -18.43
CA ALA A 198 11.18 -7.35 -18.33
C ALA A 198 11.33 -7.81 -16.87
N TYR A 199 11.92 -6.98 -16.02
CA TYR A 199 11.98 -7.22 -14.57
C TYR A 199 10.59 -7.31 -13.96
N CYS A 200 9.71 -6.34 -14.22
CA CYS A 200 8.34 -6.34 -13.70
C CYS A 200 7.58 -7.60 -14.17
N ASP A 201 7.66 -7.92 -15.46
CA ASP A 201 7.00 -9.08 -16.06
C ASP A 201 7.60 -10.43 -15.59
N SER A 202 8.78 -10.41 -14.98
CA SER A 202 9.38 -11.61 -14.37
C SER A 202 8.78 -11.96 -13.01
N LEU A 203 8.17 -10.99 -12.32
CA LEU A 203 7.57 -11.20 -11.01
C LEU A 203 6.39 -12.18 -11.12
N PRO A 204 6.32 -13.24 -10.29
CA PRO A 204 5.24 -14.22 -10.35
C PRO A 204 3.83 -13.61 -10.26
N GLU A 205 3.65 -12.57 -9.44
CA GLU A 205 2.38 -11.85 -9.34
C GLU A 205 1.98 -11.18 -10.65
N VAL A 206 2.96 -10.64 -11.41
CA VAL A 206 2.70 -10.00 -12.70
C VAL A 206 2.46 -11.05 -13.78
N ARG A 207 3.21 -12.16 -13.77
CA ARG A 207 2.98 -13.30 -14.68
C ARG A 207 1.56 -13.83 -14.60
N TRP A 208 1.01 -13.93 -13.39
CA TRP A 208 -0.38 -14.34 -13.19
C TRP A 208 -1.38 -13.44 -13.96
N LEU A 209 -1.12 -12.13 -14.06
CA LEU A 209 -1.96 -11.23 -14.84
C LEU A 209 -1.64 -11.25 -16.34
N ILE A 210 -0.38 -11.48 -16.72
CA ILE A 210 0.04 -11.62 -18.13
C ILE A 210 -0.68 -12.80 -18.78
N GLU A 211 -0.80 -13.93 -18.08
CA GLU A 211 -1.59 -15.09 -18.53
C GLU A 211 -3.07 -14.78 -18.78
N ARG A 212 -3.55 -13.65 -18.24
CA ARG A 212 -4.90 -13.11 -18.39
C ARG A 212 -4.96 -11.90 -19.32
N GLY A 213 -3.88 -11.64 -20.06
CA GLY A 213 -3.83 -10.67 -21.15
C GLY A 213 -3.36 -9.26 -20.78
N LYS A 214 -2.82 -9.04 -19.57
CA LYS A 214 -2.29 -7.71 -19.18
C LYS A 214 -0.95 -7.80 -18.46
N GLY A 215 0.06 -7.15 -19.02
CA GLY A 215 1.42 -7.03 -18.45
C GLY A 215 1.80 -5.59 -18.15
N THR A 216 3.09 -5.36 -17.91
CA THR A 216 3.65 -4.03 -17.67
C THR A 216 3.58 -3.15 -18.92
N GLU A 217 3.11 -1.92 -18.73
CA GLU A 217 2.88 -0.96 -19.81
C GLU A 217 3.96 0.13 -19.82
N VAL A 218 4.33 0.59 -21.02
CA VAL A 218 5.09 1.84 -21.21
C VAL A 218 4.09 2.88 -21.70
N ALA A 219 3.55 3.68 -20.78
CA ALA A 219 2.51 4.67 -21.09
C ALA A 219 3.08 5.88 -21.87
N VAL A 220 4.35 6.22 -21.63
CA VAL A 220 5.10 7.24 -22.37
C VAL A 220 6.53 6.75 -22.56
N GLY A 221 7.10 6.98 -23.75
CA GLY A 221 8.45 6.58 -24.12
C GLY A 221 8.49 5.31 -24.96
N ASP A 222 9.68 4.74 -25.09
CA ASP A 222 9.97 3.51 -25.85
C ASP A 222 10.82 2.56 -24.98
N ARG A 223 10.66 1.24 -25.17
CA ARG A 223 11.45 0.24 -24.43
C ARG A 223 12.96 0.38 -24.65
N ARG A 224 13.40 1.00 -25.74
CA ARG A 224 14.80 1.25 -26.08
C ARG A 224 15.37 2.49 -25.38
N ASP A 225 14.52 3.30 -24.74
CA ASP A 225 14.99 4.50 -24.05
C ASP A 225 15.95 4.13 -22.90
N PRO A 226 17.03 4.90 -22.70
CA PRO A 226 17.85 4.78 -21.51
C PRO A 226 16.99 4.96 -20.27
N LEU A 227 17.17 4.10 -19.25
CA LEU A 227 16.35 4.12 -18.05
C LEU A 227 16.47 5.45 -17.28
N GLY A 228 17.69 5.99 -17.22
CA GLY A 228 18.00 7.18 -16.44
C GLY A 228 17.75 6.97 -14.95
N LYS A 229 17.57 8.08 -14.21
CA LYS A 229 17.23 8.03 -12.78
C LYS A 229 15.74 7.74 -12.62
N VAL A 230 15.39 6.68 -11.89
CA VAL A 230 14.00 6.24 -11.73
C VAL A 230 13.39 6.79 -10.45
N TYR A 231 12.29 7.54 -10.57
CA TYR A 231 11.40 7.81 -9.43
C TYR A 231 10.29 6.76 -9.41
N PHE A 232 10.07 6.12 -8.27
CA PHE A 232 8.97 5.17 -8.11
C PHE A 232 8.11 5.51 -6.89
N CYS A 233 6.79 5.37 -7.06
CA CYS A 233 5.80 5.72 -6.04
C CYS A 233 4.94 4.49 -5.72
N PHE A 234 5.42 3.67 -4.78
CA PHE A 234 4.80 2.41 -4.36
C PHE A 234 4.43 2.40 -2.87
N TYR A 235 4.26 3.57 -2.27
CA TYR A 235 4.02 3.69 -0.84
C TYR A 235 3.09 4.86 -0.54
N GLY A 236 2.35 4.81 0.57
CA GLY A 236 1.51 5.91 1.02
C GLY A 236 0.19 6.09 0.28
N GLY A 237 -0.21 5.14 -0.58
CA GLY A 237 -1.52 5.14 -1.26
C GLY A 237 -1.78 6.37 -2.14
N TRP A 238 -0.74 6.89 -2.79
CA TRP A 238 -0.80 8.15 -3.54
C TRP A 238 0.05 8.10 -4.80
N ASN A 239 -0.41 8.80 -5.85
CA ASN A 239 0.35 9.03 -7.08
C ASN A 239 0.71 10.51 -7.22
N PRO A 240 1.87 10.86 -7.80
CA PRO A 240 2.26 12.24 -8.07
C PRO A 240 1.17 13.06 -8.75
N THR A 241 0.99 14.31 -8.32
CA THR A 241 0.27 15.29 -9.13
C THR A 241 1.18 15.78 -10.28
N PRO A 242 0.64 16.38 -11.35
CA PRO A 242 1.46 16.99 -12.40
C PRO A 242 2.52 17.96 -11.85
N GLU A 243 2.16 18.77 -10.85
CA GLU A 243 3.09 19.72 -10.21
C GLU A 243 4.22 19.02 -9.45
N VAL A 244 3.92 17.93 -8.74
CA VAL A 244 4.95 17.11 -8.09
C VAL A 244 5.84 16.43 -9.13
N PHE A 245 5.25 15.93 -10.21
CA PHE A 245 6.00 15.26 -11.26
C PHE A 245 6.92 16.23 -12.03
N GLU A 246 6.51 17.48 -12.23
CA GLU A 246 7.38 18.54 -12.75
C GLU A 246 8.62 18.74 -11.84
N ALA A 247 8.44 18.75 -10.52
CA ALA A 247 9.54 18.86 -9.56
C ALA A 247 10.46 17.62 -9.55
N ILE A 248 9.89 16.41 -9.71
CA ILE A 248 10.64 15.16 -9.87
C ILE A 248 11.48 15.21 -11.16
N CYS A 249 10.92 15.70 -12.28
CA CYS A 249 11.65 15.89 -13.53
C CYS A 249 12.83 16.86 -13.36
N GLU A 250 12.63 17.98 -12.66
CA GLU A 250 13.68 18.96 -12.35
C GLU A 250 14.82 18.37 -11.51
N ALA A 251 14.53 17.37 -10.67
CA ALA A 251 15.52 16.61 -9.89
C ALA A 251 16.26 15.53 -10.71
N GLY A 252 16.05 15.50 -12.04
CA GLY A 252 16.78 14.65 -12.98
C GLY A 252 16.14 13.29 -13.25
N CYS A 253 14.82 13.16 -13.06
CA CYS A 253 14.11 11.93 -13.39
C CYS A 253 14.18 11.60 -14.88
N GLY A 254 14.52 10.36 -15.21
CA GLY A 254 14.50 9.80 -16.56
C GLY A 254 13.33 8.83 -16.80
N THR A 255 12.88 8.14 -15.74
CA THR A 255 11.72 7.25 -15.80
C THR A 255 10.87 7.37 -14.53
N LEU A 256 9.56 7.57 -14.70
CA LEU A 256 8.56 7.43 -13.64
C LEU A 256 8.03 6.00 -13.64
N TRP A 257 8.10 5.32 -12.50
CA TRP A 257 7.62 3.95 -12.33
C TRP A 257 6.50 3.90 -11.27
N VAL A 258 5.29 3.56 -11.69
CA VAL A 258 4.06 3.70 -10.89
C VAL A 258 3.09 2.55 -11.14
N VAL A 259 2.10 2.40 -10.27
CA VAL A 259 1.00 1.42 -10.46
C VAL A 259 -0.15 1.95 -11.31
N ALA A 260 -0.24 3.27 -11.46
CA ALA A 260 -1.21 3.94 -12.32
C ALA A 260 -0.70 5.31 -12.77
N THR A 261 -1.15 5.76 -13.94
CA THR A 261 -0.88 7.10 -14.48
C THR A 261 -2.17 7.75 -14.97
N SER A 262 -2.10 9.01 -15.39
CA SER A 262 -3.20 9.78 -15.97
C SER A 262 -2.69 10.62 -17.14
N GLU A 263 -3.59 11.07 -18.03
CA GLU A 263 -3.16 11.88 -19.16
C GLU A 263 -2.43 13.18 -18.76
N PRO A 264 -2.85 13.92 -17.71
CA PRO A 264 -2.06 15.07 -17.22
C PRO A 264 -0.63 14.71 -16.80
N LEU A 265 -0.40 13.53 -16.21
CA LEU A 265 0.95 13.06 -15.91
C LEU A 265 1.71 12.69 -17.17
N ASN A 266 1.05 12.02 -18.12
CA ASN A 266 1.64 11.63 -19.41
C ASN A 266 2.05 12.86 -20.24
N GLU A 267 1.29 13.96 -20.19
CA GLU A 267 1.64 15.23 -20.83
C GLU A 267 2.93 15.83 -20.24
N VAL A 268 3.06 15.84 -18.91
CA VAL A 268 4.31 16.28 -18.24
C VAL A 268 5.48 15.39 -18.67
N ALA A 269 5.29 14.07 -18.69
CA ALA A 269 6.31 13.12 -19.13
C ALA A 269 6.78 13.41 -20.57
N ARG A 270 5.85 13.58 -21.53
CA ARG A 270 6.19 13.91 -22.92
C ARG A 270 6.92 15.25 -23.03
N LYS A 271 6.44 16.28 -22.33
CA LYS A 271 7.05 17.62 -22.29
C LYS A 271 8.48 17.57 -21.73
N ARG A 272 8.71 16.78 -20.69
CA ARG A 272 9.99 16.64 -20.00
C ARG A 272 10.89 15.55 -20.58
N ARG A 273 10.41 14.79 -21.58
CA ARG A 273 11.12 13.66 -22.21
C ARG A 273 11.50 12.58 -21.18
N VAL A 274 10.55 12.27 -20.32
CA VAL A 274 10.64 11.24 -19.28
C VAL A 274 9.75 10.08 -19.68
N SER A 275 10.21 8.85 -19.48
CA SER A 275 9.41 7.65 -19.75
C SER A 275 8.49 7.35 -18.55
N VAL A 276 7.33 6.75 -18.81
CA VAL A 276 6.39 6.32 -17.76
C VAL A 276 6.15 4.83 -17.91
N VAL A 277 6.57 4.08 -16.91
CA VAL A 277 6.34 2.63 -16.81
C VAL A 277 5.27 2.37 -15.76
N VAL A 278 4.23 1.64 -16.17
CA VAL A 278 3.10 1.27 -15.31
C VAL A 278 3.16 -0.22 -15.04
N ILE A 279 3.60 -0.60 -13.85
CA ILE A 279 3.47 -1.98 -13.37
C ILE A 279 1.98 -2.23 -13.05
N PRO A 280 1.41 -3.40 -13.37
CA PRO A 280 0.00 -3.63 -13.08
C PRO A 280 -0.29 -3.52 -11.58
N HIS A 281 -1.28 -2.68 -11.25
CA HIS A 281 -1.63 -2.31 -9.87
C HIS A 281 -1.82 -3.52 -8.96
N TYR A 282 -2.80 -4.39 -9.25
CA TYR A 282 -3.09 -5.52 -8.38
C TYR A 282 -1.90 -6.45 -8.17
N PRO A 283 -1.15 -6.90 -9.20
CA PRO A 283 0.10 -7.62 -9.00
C PRO A 283 1.13 -6.94 -8.07
N ALA A 284 1.24 -5.61 -8.13
CA ALA A 284 2.14 -4.86 -7.26
C ALA A 284 1.68 -4.93 -5.79
N ASP A 285 0.39 -4.74 -5.52
CA ASP A 285 -0.18 -4.84 -4.17
C ASP A 285 -0.07 -6.27 -3.62
N ASN A 286 -0.31 -7.25 -4.50
CA ASN A 286 -0.13 -8.68 -4.22
C ASN A 286 1.28 -8.99 -3.77
N PHE A 287 2.30 -8.39 -4.39
CA PHE A 287 3.69 -8.58 -3.98
C PHE A 287 3.87 -8.17 -2.51
N GLY A 288 3.38 -6.99 -2.15
CA GLY A 288 3.47 -6.45 -0.79
C GLY A 288 2.82 -7.38 0.24
N LEU A 289 1.56 -7.76 -0.01
CA LEU A 289 0.82 -8.69 0.85
C LEU A 289 1.47 -10.08 0.93
N ASN A 290 1.94 -10.61 -0.19
CA ASN A 290 2.59 -11.92 -0.21
C ASN A 290 3.85 -11.94 0.65
N ARG A 291 4.69 -10.90 0.56
CA ARG A 291 5.91 -10.79 1.40
C ARG A 291 5.57 -10.62 2.87
N LEU A 292 4.54 -9.84 3.20
CA LEU A 292 4.07 -9.66 4.57
C LEU A 292 3.56 -10.99 5.15
N PHE A 293 2.75 -11.74 4.39
CA PHE A 293 2.25 -13.05 4.82
C PHE A 293 3.35 -14.11 4.91
N ASP A 294 4.33 -14.11 4.00
CA ASP A 294 5.50 -14.98 4.12
C ASP A 294 6.20 -14.73 5.47
N ALA A 295 6.50 -13.47 5.79
CA ALA A 295 7.16 -13.10 7.04
C ALA A 295 6.30 -13.40 8.29
N ALA A 296 4.98 -13.23 8.19
CA ALA A 296 4.07 -13.60 9.28
C ALA A 296 4.03 -15.13 9.50
N MET A 297 4.01 -15.92 8.42
CA MET A 297 4.05 -17.39 8.49
C MET A 297 5.39 -17.89 9.05
N GLU A 298 6.51 -17.24 8.72
CA GLU A 298 7.82 -17.53 9.32
C GLU A 298 7.82 -17.28 10.83
N ARG A 299 7.15 -16.22 11.32
CA ARG A 299 7.12 -15.87 12.75
C ARG A 299 6.10 -16.68 13.56
N PHE A 300 4.92 -16.93 13.00
CA PHE A 300 3.78 -17.46 13.75
C PHE A 300 3.31 -18.85 13.33
N GLY A 301 3.93 -19.43 12.30
CA GLY A 301 3.51 -20.67 11.67
C GLY A 301 2.49 -20.47 10.56
N ASP A 302 2.23 -21.54 9.81
CA ASP A 302 1.33 -21.54 8.67
C ASP A 302 -0.13 -21.22 9.03
N PHE A 303 -0.79 -20.47 8.14
CA PHE A 303 -2.23 -20.28 8.11
C PHE A 303 -2.75 -20.37 6.66
N ASP A 304 -4.03 -20.66 6.50
CA ASP A 304 -4.69 -20.77 5.19
C ASP A 304 -5.16 -19.40 4.71
N ILE A 305 -5.03 -19.15 3.41
CA ILE A 305 -5.47 -17.91 2.77
C ILE A 305 -6.34 -18.30 1.58
N VAL A 306 -7.59 -17.85 1.60
CA VAL A 306 -8.49 -17.96 0.46
C VAL A 306 -8.37 -16.68 -0.37
N PRO A 307 -7.73 -16.73 -1.56
CA PRO A 307 -7.58 -15.56 -2.40
C PRO A 307 -8.89 -15.21 -3.13
N THR A 308 -9.20 -13.92 -3.19
CA THR A 308 -10.34 -13.36 -3.95
C THR A 308 -10.03 -11.92 -4.36
N SER A 309 -10.94 -11.26 -5.10
CA SER A 309 -10.89 -9.84 -5.44
C SER A 309 -9.49 -9.34 -5.85
N ASN A 310 -8.99 -9.87 -6.97
CA ASN A 310 -7.69 -9.57 -7.56
C ASN A 310 -6.46 -9.93 -6.71
N TYR A 311 -6.62 -10.56 -5.54
CA TYR A 311 -5.53 -11.15 -4.80
C TYR A 311 -5.23 -12.58 -5.26
N VAL A 312 -3.96 -12.94 -5.32
CA VAL A 312 -3.40 -14.25 -5.60
C VAL A 312 -2.26 -14.52 -4.62
N ARG A 313 -2.36 -15.63 -3.88
CA ARG A 313 -1.30 -16.05 -2.99
C ARG A 313 -0.16 -16.67 -3.80
N ILE A 314 0.99 -15.99 -3.81
CA ILE A 314 2.25 -16.56 -4.28
C ILE A 314 3.13 -16.78 -3.05
N ARG A 315 3.50 -18.03 -2.78
CA ARG A 315 4.51 -18.36 -1.77
C ARG A 315 5.89 -18.31 -2.42
N ARG A 316 6.80 -17.53 -1.85
CA ARG A 316 8.22 -17.61 -2.22
C ARG A 316 8.87 -18.66 -1.33
N PRO A 317 9.64 -19.63 -1.87
CA PRO A 317 10.51 -20.42 -1.00
C PRO A 317 11.41 -19.44 -0.24
N GLY A 318 11.53 -19.63 1.08
CA GLY A 318 12.34 -18.76 1.92
C GLY A 318 13.73 -18.60 1.30
N ARG A 319 14.25 -17.38 1.28
CA ARG A 319 15.65 -17.16 0.91
C ARG A 319 16.48 -17.97 1.89
N GLU A 320 17.10 -19.05 1.43
CA GLU A 320 18.32 -19.54 2.07
C GLU A 320 19.28 -18.35 2.11
N GLY A 321 19.81 -18.08 3.31
CA GLY A 321 20.55 -16.86 3.64
C GLY A 321 21.81 -16.62 2.83
#